data_AF-A0A0U2R1S1-F1
#
_entry.id   AF-A0A0U2R1S1-F1
#
_cell.length_a   1.000
_cell.length_b   1.000
_cell.length_c   1.000
_cell.angle_alpha   90.00
_cell.angle_beta   90.00
_cell.angle_gamma   90.00
#
_symmetry.space_group_name_H-M   'P 1'
#
loop_
_entity.id
_entity.type
_entity.pdbx_description
1 polymer ?
#
loop_
_entity_poly.entity_id
_entity_poly.type
_entity_poly.pdbx_seq_one_letter_code
_entity_poly.pdbx_strand_id
1 'polypeptide(L)' 'NGASARVLEKAGYELEGRMRKSVTKDGQTIDQLMYAVIRE' A
#
# COMPACT_ATOMS: atom_id res chain seq x y z
N ASN A 1 6.47 4.53 5.24
CA ASN A 1 7.01 4.04 3.95
C ASN A 1 6.66 4.95 2.77
N GLY A 2 7.20 6.17 2.71
CA GLY A 2 6.94 7.07 1.58
C GLY A 2 7.67 6.70 0.28
N ALA A 3 8.81 6.00 0.39
CA ALA A 3 9.62 5.60 -0.78
C ALA A 3 8.95 4.50 -1.61
N SER A 4 8.39 3.46 -0.98
CA SER A 4 7.72 2.35 -1.68
C SER A 4 6.42 2.77 -2.36
N ALA A 5 5.65 3.68 -1.73
CA ALA A 5 4.45 4.25 -2.34
C ALA A 5 4.75 4.96 -3.67
N ARG A 6 5.81 5.79 -3.70
CA ARG A 6 6.25 6.47 -4.93
C ARG A 6 6.69 5.52 -6.04
N VAL A 7 7.24 4.35 -5.69
CA VAL A 7 7.61 3.34 -6.70
C VAL A 7 6.37 2.75 -7.35
N LEU A 8 5.35 2.41 -6.55
CA LEU A 8 4.07 1.90 -7.05
C LEU A 8 3.36 2.92 -7.96
N GLU A 9 3.29 4.17 -7.51
CA GLU A 9 2.72 5.28 -8.29
C GLU A 9 3.46 5.47 -9.63
N LYS A 10 4.80 5.46 -9.63
CA LYS A 10 5.60 5.54 -10.87
C LYS A 10 5.43 4.33 -11.78
N ALA A 11 5.10 3.17 -11.23
CA ALA A 11 4.83 1.95 -11.97
C ALA A 11 3.37 1.86 -12.50
N GLY A 12 2.56 2.90 -12.28
CA GLY A 12 1.18 2.98 -12.75
C GLY A 12 0.14 2.38 -11.82
N TYR A 13 0.51 2.06 -10.56
CA TYR A 13 -0.45 1.61 -9.57
C TYR A 13 -1.15 2.79 -8.91
N GLU A 14 -2.45 2.64 -8.65
CA GLU A 14 -3.28 3.62 -7.94
C GLU A 14 -3.57 3.15 -6.52
N LEU A 15 -3.70 4.10 -5.59
CA LEU A 15 -4.07 3.84 -4.20
C LEU A 15 -5.59 3.62 -4.11
N GLU A 16 -6.02 2.39 -3.87
CA GLU A 16 -7.44 2.04 -3.75
C GLU A 16 -7.95 2.12 -2.31
N GLY A 17 -7.07 2.07 -1.31
CA GLY A 17 -7.52 2.18 0.07
C GLY A 17 -6.42 2.15 1.13
N ARG A 18 -6.81 2.59 2.33
CA ARG A 18 -6.03 2.40 3.55
C ARG A 18 -6.79 1.47 4.48
N MET A 19 -6.23 0.28 4.69
CA MET A 19 -6.79 -0.71 5.60
C MET A 19 -6.24 -0.47 7.00
N ARG A 20 -7.12 -0.01 7.91
CA ARG A 20 -6.73 0.35 9.27
C ARG A 20 -6.44 -0.89 10.11
N LYS A 21 -5.32 -0.90 10.84
CA LYS A 21 -4.92 -1.99 11.74
C LYS A 21 -5.03 -3.39 11.11
N SER A 22 -4.64 -3.51 9.85
CA SER A 22 -4.84 -4.73 9.04
C SER A 22 -3.64 -5.67 9.05
N VAL A 23 -2.46 -5.19 9.46
CA VAL A 23 -1.22 -5.98 9.44
C VAL A 23 -0.55 -5.90 10.81
N THR A 24 -0.24 -7.06 11.38
CA THR A 24 0.64 -7.16 12.56
C THR A 24 2.05 -7.52 12.12
N LYS A 25 3.00 -6.65 12.44
CA LYS A 25 4.43 -6.85 12.17
C LYS A 25 5.24 -6.32 13.34
N ASP A 26 6.30 -7.03 13.72
CA ASP A 26 7.19 -6.65 14.83
C ASP A 26 6.42 -6.38 16.15
N GLY A 27 5.36 -7.16 16.40
CA GLY A 27 4.49 -7.02 17.57
C GLY A 27 3.53 -5.81 17.53
N GLN A 28 3.48 -5.06 16.42
CA GLN A 28 2.62 -3.89 16.26
C GLN A 28 1.61 -4.09 15.14
N THR A 29 0.35 -3.75 15.43
CA THR A 29 -0.71 -3.72 14.41
C THR A 29 -0.76 -2.33 13.78
N ILE A 30 -0.50 -2.26 12.47
CA ILE A 30 -0.34 -1.03 11.70
C ILE A 30 -1.33 -0.97 10.54
N ASP A 31 -1.48 0.23 9.99
CA ASP A 31 -2.25 0.46 8.78
C ASP A 31 -1.48 -0.02 7.54
N GLN A 32 -2.21 -0.54 6.56
CA GLN A 32 -1.70 -0.93 5.25
C GLN A 32 -2.32 -0.04 4.17
N LEU A 33 -1.54 0.26 3.12
CA LEU A 33 -2.03 0.86 1.90
C LEU A 33 -2.21 -0.22 0.84
N MET A 34 -3.36 -0.21 0.17
CA MET A 34 -3.67 -1.13 -0.92
C MET A 34 -3.56 -0.39 -2.25
N TYR A 35 -2.72 -0.91 -3.13
CA TYR A 35 -2.47 -0.37 -4.45
C TYR A 35 -2.82 -1.42 -5.51
N ALA A 36 -3.41 -1.00 -6.62
CA ALA A 36 -3.75 -1.87 -7.74
C ALA A 36 -3.41 -1.21 -9.07
N VAL A 37 -3.21 -2.03 -10.10
CA VAL A 37 -3.10 -1.58 -11.50
C VAL A 37 -3.87 -2.58 -12.36
N ILE A 38 -4.68 -2.08 -13.27
CA ILE A 38 -5.36 -2.91 -14.28
C ILE A 38 -4.48 -2.91 -15.52
N ARG A 39 -4.22 -4.10 -16.07
CA ARG A 39 -3.50 -4.28 -17.35
C ARG A 39 -4.39 -5.08 -18.28
N GLU A 40 -4.53 -4.60 -19.51
CA GLU A 40 -5.17 -5.34 -20.61
C GLU A 40 -4.28 -6.45 -21.16
#